data_AF-R9I586-F1
#
_entry.id   AF-R9I586-F1
#
_cell.length_a   1.000
_cell.length_b   1.000
_cell.length_c   1.000
_cell.angle_alpha   90.00
_cell.angle_beta   90.00
_cell.angle_gamma   90.00
#
_symmetry.space_group_name_H-M   'P 1'
#
loop_
_entity.id
_entity.type
_entity.pdbx_description
1 polymer ?
#
loop_
_entity_poly.entity_id
_entity_poly.type
_entity_poly.pdbx_seq_one_letter_code
_entity_poly.pdbx_strand_id
1 'polypeptide(L)' 'MSDYDLETANAMLLTGRYLYVGFMCHQTIEKILKAYGTNCLMEVTLKMHSLSRLAERTGLDK' A
#
# COMPACT_ATOMS: atom_id res chain seq x y z
N MET A 1 -10.68 0.57 -1.77
CA MET A 1 -9.84 0.53 -2.99
C MET A 1 -8.63 -0.37 -2.80
N SER A 2 -7.96 -0.35 -1.63
CA SER A 2 -6.90 -1.31 -1.26
C SER A 2 -7.32 -2.78 -1.32
N ASP A 3 -8.56 -3.11 -0.94
CA ASP A 3 -9.07 -4.49 -1.00
C ASP A 3 -9.15 -5.00 -2.44
N TYR A 4 -9.56 -4.13 -3.38
CA TYR A 4 -9.60 -4.46 -4.81
C TYR A 4 -8.20 -4.74 -5.37
N ASP A 5 -7.18 -4.00 -4.92
CA ASP A 5 -5.79 -4.26 -5.31
C ASP A 5 -5.31 -5.61 -4.76
N LEU A 6 -5.69 -5.95 -3.54
CA LEU A 6 -5.38 -7.24 -2.91
C LEU A 6 -6.08 -8.41 -3.62
N GLU A 7 -7.36 -8.26 -3.94
CA GLU A 7 -8.13 -9.25 -4.72
C GLU A 7 -7.51 -9.46 -6.11
N THR A 8 -7.07 -8.37 -6.74
CA THR A 8 -6.37 -8.43 -8.02
C THR A 8 -5.01 -9.14 -7.88
N ALA A 9 -4.26 -8.87 -6.81
CA ALA A 9 -3.01 -9.58 -6.51
C ALA A 9 -3.26 -11.09 -6.37
N ASN A 10 -4.34 -11.48 -5.70
CA ASN A 10 -4.72 -12.89 -5.53
C ASN A 10 -5.08 -13.54 -6.88
N ALA A 11 -5.86 -12.87 -7.72
CA ALA A 11 -6.16 -13.35 -9.08
C ALA A 11 -4.89 -13.49 -9.94
N MET A 12 -3.94 -12.56 -9.81
CA MET A 12 -2.64 -12.64 -10.49
C MET A 12 -1.77 -13.77 -9.98
N LEU A 13 -1.83 -14.07 -8.68
CA LEU A 13 -1.14 -15.21 -8.07
C LEU A 13 -1.68 -16.54 -8.61
N LEU A 14 -3.00 -16.72 -8.60
CA LEU A 14 -3.67 -17.93 -9.11
C LEU A 14 -3.39 -18.18 -10.60
N THR A 15 -3.17 -17.12 -11.36
CA THR A 15 -2.86 -17.18 -12.79
C THR A 15 -1.36 -17.21 -13.10
N GLY A 16 -0.49 -17.31 -12.08
CA GLY A 16 0.97 -17.42 -12.24
C GLY A 16 1.69 -16.15 -12.68
N ARG A 17 1.03 -14.98 -12.59
CA ARG A 17 1.56 -13.67 -13.01
C ARG A 17 2.33 -12.97 -11.88
N TYR A 18 3.37 -13.63 -11.38
CA TYR A 18 4.09 -13.23 -10.16
C TYR A 18 4.71 -11.83 -10.20
N LEU A 19 5.19 -11.38 -11.37
CA LEU A 19 5.75 -10.03 -11.54
C LEU A 19 4.76 -8.94 -11.12
N TYR A 20 3.48 -9.13 -11.42
CA TYR A 20 2.44 -8.16 -11.11
C TYR A 20 1.91 -8.30 -9.68
N VAL A 21 2.01 -9.48 -9.07
CA VAL A 21 1.63 -9.70 -7.66
C VAL A 21 2.39 -8.74 -6.75
N GLY A 22 3.72 -8.63 -6.92
CA GLY A 22 4.53 -7.72 -6.12
C GLY A 22 4.11 -6.25 -6.26
N PHE A 23 3.78 -5.82 -7.48
CA PHE A 23 3.31 -4.47 -7.76
C PHE A 23 1.94 -4.18 -7.11
N MET A 24 1.00 -5.12 -7.19
CA MET A 24 -0.32 -4.98 -6.57
C MET A 24 -0.20 -4.94 -5.04
N CYS A 25 0.60 -5.82 -4.43
CA CYS A 25 0.86 -5.79 -2.99
C CYS A 25 1.48 -4.45 -2.54
N HIS A 26 2.43 -3.92 -3.31
CA HIS A 26 3.03 -2.62 -3.04
C HIS A 26 1.98 -1.50 -3.03
N GLN A 27 1.07 -1.46 -4.02
CA GLN A 27 -0.02 -0.49 -4.04
C GLN A 27 -0.99 -0.63 -2.86
N THR A 28 -1.34 -1.87 -2.49
CA THR A 28 -2.21 -2.13 -1.34
C THR A 28 -1.61 -1.53 -0.06
N ILE A 29 -0.33 -1.81 0.22
CA ILE A 29 0.36 -1.29 1.40
C ILE A 29 0.45 0.24 1.34
N GLU A 30 0.78 0.81 0.18
CA GLU A 30 0.88 2.27 0.00
C GLU A 30 -0.44 2.98 0.33
N LYS A 31 -1.57 2.44 -0.17
CA LYS A 31 -2.91 2.99 0.06
C LYS A 31 -3.33 2.87 1.52
N ILE A 32 -3.00 1.76 2.19
CA ILE A 32 -3.30 1.55 3.62
C ILE A 32 -2.51 2.55 4.47
N LEU A 33 -1.20 2.69 4.25
CA LEU A 33 -0.36 3.63 5.00
C LEU A 33 -0.82 5.08 4.81
N LYS A 34 -1.21 5.46 3.59
CA LYS A 34 -1.78 6.79 3.30
C LYS A 34 -3.11 7.01 4.02
N ALA A 35 -4.01 6.03 3.98
CA ALA A 35 -5.29 6.10 4.69
C ALA A 35 -5.10 6.21 6.20
N TYR A 36 -4.17 5.43 6.76
CA TYR A 36 -3.81 5.51 8.18
C TYR A 36 -3.25 6.90 8.54
N GLY A 37 -2.30 7.43 7.76
CA GLY A 37 -1.74 8.76 7.98
C GLY A 37 -2.80 9.87 7.92
N THR A 38 -3.70 9.85 6.94
CA THR A 38 -4.77 10.86 6.86
C THR A 38 -5.76 10.77 8.01
N ASN A 39 -6.12 9.56 8.46
CA ASN A 39 -7.04 9.39 9.58
C ASN A 39 -6.42 9.73 10.95
N CYS A 40 -5.17 9.35 11.19
CA CYS A 40 -4.55 9.49 12.51
C CYS A 40 -3.75 10.79 12.68
N LEU A 41 -3.15 11.32 11.61
CA LEU A 41 -2.24 12.47 11.68
C LEU A 41 -2.84 13.74 11.08
N MET A 42 -4.05 13.69 10.50
CA MET A 42 -4.69 14.78 9.72
C MET A 42 -3.74 15.40 8.65
N GLU A 43 -2.70 14.68 8.26
CA GLU A 43 -1.71 15.14 7.28
C GLU A 43 -2.30 14.92 5.87
N VAL A 44 -2.32 15.99 5.06
CA VAL A 44 -2.72 15.90 3.65
C VAL A 44 -1.70 15.01 2.94
N THR A 45 -2.20 13.92 2.34
CA THR A 45 -1.40 12.93 1.60
C THR A 45 -0.38 13.60 0.69
N LEU A 46 0.88 13.57 1.11
CA LEU A 46 2.01 13.90 0.25
C LEU A 46 2.09 12.85 -0.86
N LYS A 47 2.44 13.30 -2.08
CA LYS A 47 2.73 12.44 -3.25
C LYS A 47 4.02 11.64 -3.04
N MET A 48 4.10 10.89 -1.95
CA MET A 48 5.18 9.95 -1.66
C MET A 48 4.74 8.55 -2.08
N HIS A 49 5.65 7.87 -2.78
CA HIS A 49 5.48 6.50 -3.25
C HIS A 49 6.43 5.51 -2.55
N SER A 50 7.29 6.01 -1.65
CA SER A 50 8.20 5.17 -0.88
C SER A 50 7.49 4.63 0.36
N LEU A 51 7.34 3.30 0.43
CA LEU A 51 6.76 2.62 1.59
C LEU A 51 7.56 2.89 2.87
N SER A 52 8.89 2.87 2.81
CA SER A 52 9.76 3.12 3.97
C SER A 52 9.49 4.50 4.59
N ARG A 53 9.42 5.55 3.77
CA ARG A 53 9.11 6.91 4.26
C ARG A 53 7.67 7.03 4.79
N LEU A 54 6.72 6.28 4.22
CA LEU A 54 5.35 6.25 4.72
C LEU A 54 5.29 5.53 6.08
N ALA A 55 6.02 4.43 6.27
CA ALA A 55 6.10 3.70 7.52
C ALA A 55 6.75 4.55 8.64
N GLU A 56 7.86 5.23 8.36
CA GLU A 56 8.52 6.15 9.31
C GLU A 56 7.58 7.26 9.79
N ARG A 57 6.84 7.89 8.86
CA ARG A 57 5.90 8.98 9.19
C ARG A 57 4.69 8.53 9.97
N THR A 58 4.25 7.31 9.73
CA THR A 58 3.12 6.70 10.45
C THR A 58 3.54 6.08 11.77
N GLY A 59 4.84 6.04 12.07
CA GLY A 59 5.41 5.41 13.26
C GLY A 59 5.33 3.88 13.24
N LEU A 60 5.14 3.29 12.05
CA LEU A 60 5.00 1.85 11.81
C LEU A 60 6.33 1.19 11.39
N ASP A 61 7.45 1.90 11.47
CA ASP A 61 8.79 1.36 11.13
C ASP A 61 9.45 0.55 12.26
N LYS A 62 8.78 0.40 13.41
CA LYS A 62 9.34 -0.19 14.65
C LYS A 62 8.72 -1.53 15.02
#